data_AF-A0AB34I801-F1
#
_entry.id   AF-A0AB34I801-F1
#
_cell.length_a   1.000
_cell.length_b   1.000
_cell.length_c   1.000
_cell.angle_alpha   90.00
_cell.angle_beta   90.00
_cell.angle_gamma   90.00
#
_symmetry.space_group_name_H-M   'P 1'
#
loop_
_entity.id
_entity.type
_entity.pdbx_description
1 polymer ?
#
loop_
_entity_poly.entity_id
_entity_poly.type
_entity_poly.pdbx_seq_one_letter_code
_entity_poly.pdbx_strand_id
1 'polypeptide(L)'
;MLTAALTFLYGEAVASLYTFHSYRSGLATALHAAGVSDALIQLICRWMCPESLHVYRRIGTREHEGSIRKASSVDVDVLQSVNAPKVSADAGFGELVSHLQGPRGAIALKEFEQARATADTSDSQRAISARAGATSPARTRTAAPPAWPPARVPLSGGAQAFIAREHWPRDACTEHGGAGWTVTVCSCTKHTALVAFSHARDPAGLPFKPVRVPLHMLRTLD
;
A
#
# COMPACT_ATOMS: atom_id res chain seq x y z
N MET A 1 42.69 11.89 15.82
CA MET A 1 42.58 10.67 16.65
C MET A 1 41.97 9.52 15.85
N LEU A 2 40.68 9.15 15.97
CA LEU A 2 40.15 7.91 15.35
C LEU A 2 40.42 7.81 13.84
N THR A 3 40.17 8.86 13.05
CA THR A 3 40.45 8.84 11.61
C THR A 3 41.94 8.58 11.31
N ALA A 4 42.86 9.22 12.04
CA ALA A 4 44.29 8.99 11.86
C ALA A 4 44.73 7.56 12.24
N ALA A 5 44.14 6.99 13.30
CA ALA A 5 44.40 5.60 13.70
C ALA A 5 43.86 4.60 12.67
N LEU A 6 42.67 4.85 12.11
CA LEU A 6 42.11 4.02 11.04
C LEU A 6 42.87 4.19 9.71
N THR A 7 43.33 5.39 9.37
CA THR A 7 44.18 5.63 8.19
C THR A 7 45.49 4.86 8.31
N PHE A 8 46.09 4.82 9.49
CA PHE A 8 47.32 4.05 9.76
C PHE A 8 47.12 2.53 9.67
N LEU A 9 45.98 2.00 10.14
CA LEU A 9 45.72 0.55 10.21
C LEU A 9 45.04 -0.04 8.96
N TYR A 10 44.19 0.74 8.28
CA TYR A 10 43.29 0.27 7.21
C TYR A 10 43.29 1.16 5.96
N GLY A 11 44.10 2.21 5.93
CA GLY A 11 44.16 3.17 4.83
C GLY A 11 43.05 4.22 4.86
N GLU A 12 43.30 5.34 4.16
CA GLU A 12 42.44 6.53 4.15
C GLU A 12 41.02 6.24 3.63
N ALA A 13 40.90 5.41 2.59
CA ALA A 13 39.61 5.04 2.00
C ALA A 13 38.66 4.42 3.05
N VAL A 14 39.15 3.48 3.87
CA VAL A 14 38.37 2.87 4.95
C VAL A 14 38.13 3.89 6.07
N ALA A 15 39.14 4.66 6.46
CA ALA A 15 39.04 5.66 7.53
C ALA A 15 37.97 6.73 7.23
N SER A 16 37.80 7.12 5.97
CA SER A 16 36.79 8.10 5.53
C SER A 16 35.34 7.67 5.81
N LEU A 17 35.07 6.36 5.86
CA LEU A 17 33.74 5.79 6.09
C LEU A 17 33.31 5.81 7.57
N TYR A 18 34.26 6.05 8.49
CA TYR A 18 34.02 5.95 9.92
C TYR A 18 34.17 7.30 10.64
N THR A 19 33.16 7.62 11.44
CA THR A 19 33.17 8.74 12.36
C THR A 19 33.08 8.22 13.80
N PHE A 20 33.50 9.03 14.78
CA PHE A 20 33.21 8.72 16.19
C PHE A 20 31.70 8.53 16.47
N HIS A 21 30.82 9.10 15.64
CA HIS A 21 29.37 8.98 15.78
C HIS A 21 28.84 7.62 15.30
N SER A 22 29.28 7.16 14.12
CA SER A 22 28.95 5.80 13.64
C SER A 22 29.59 4.72 14.51
N TYR A 23 30.82 4.94 14.99
CA TYR A 23 31.49 4.06 15.95
C TYR A 23 30.71 3.92 17.27
N ARG A 24 30.29 5.02 17.92
CA ARG A 24 29.49 4.97 19.16
C ARG A 24 28.16 4.24 18.96
N SER A 25 27.50 4.44 17.81
CA SER A 25 26.25 3.77 17.47
C SER A 25 26.42 2.24 17.30
N GLY A 26 27.49 1.82 16.63
CA GLY A 26 27.84 0.40 16.49
C GLY A 26 28.22 -0.24 17.81
N LEU A 27 29.02 0.44 18.64
CA LEU A 27 29.42 -0.04 19.96
C LEU A 27 28.22 -0.22 20.89
N ALA A 28 27.29 0.73 20.95
CA ALA A 28 26.08 0.60 21.76
C ALA A 28 25.20 -0.58 21.32
N THR A 29 25.06 -0.77 20.01
CA THR A 29 24.35 -1.92 19.43
C THR A 29 25.02 -3.24 19.83
N ALA A 30 26.36 -3.33 19.75
CA ALA A 30 27.10 -4.53 20.13
C ALA A 30 27.03 -4.84 21.64
N LEU A 31 27.14 -3.82 22.50
CA LEU A 31 27.01 -3.98 23.96
C LEU A 31 25.61 -4.44 24.36
N HIS A 32 24.57 -3.92 23.71
CA HIS A 32 23.19 -4.34 23.98
C HIS A 32 22.93 -5.79 23.56
N ALA A 33 23.42 -6.20 22.39
CA ALA A 33 23.36 -7.58 21.92
C ALA A 33 24.19 -8.56 22.78
N ALA A 34 25.18 -8.05 23.54
CA ALA A 34 25.92 -8.79 24.56
C ALA A 34 25.20 -8.82 25.93
N GLY A 35 23.98 -8.28 26.04
CA GLY A 35 23.19 -8.29 27.27
C GLY A 35 23.63 -7.26 28.33
N VAL A 36 24.48 -6.30 27.98
CA VAL A 36 24.92 -5.24 28.92
C VAL A 36 23.74 -4.33 29.25
N SER A 37 23.58 -3.98 30.53
CA SER A 37 22.52 -3.09 30.99
C SER A 37 22.63 -1.70 30.39
N ASP A 38 21.51 -1.13 29.96
CA ASP A 38 21.42 0.15 29.25
C ASP A 38 22.11 1.33 29.98
N ALA A 39 22.10 1.37 31.32
CA ALA A 39 22.84 2.36 32.11
C ALA A 39 24.38 2.27 31.96
N LEU A 40 24.93 1.06 31.84
CA LEU A 40 26.36 0.86 31.54
C LEU A 40 26.68 1.24 30.09
N ILE A 41 25.78 0.97 29.13
CA ILE A 41 25.94 1.41 27.75
C ILE A 41 25.92 2.94 27.67
N GLN A 42 25.00 3.59 28.39
CA GLN A 42 24.92 5.05 28.50
C GLN A 42 26.23 5.65 29.07
N LEU A 43 26.82 5.02 30.10
CA LEU A 43 28.09 5.41 30.70
C LEU A 43 29.27 5.24 29.71
N ILE A 44 29.42 4.05 29.10
CA ILE A 44 30.50 3.72 28.16
C ILE A 44 30.44 4.62 26.91
N CYS A 45 29.25 4.75 26.32
CA CYS A 45 29.02 5.58 25.14
C CYS A 45 28.91 7.09 25.47
N ARG A 46 28.92 7.48 26.74
CA ARG A 46 28.79 8.86 27.27
C ARG A 46 27.60 9.63 26.65
N TRP A 47 26.40 9.10 26.82
CA TRP A 47 25.14 9.77 26.47
C TRP A 47 24.46 10.36 27.71
N MET A 48 23.90 11.57 27.61
CA MET A 48 23.36 12.27 28.79
C MET A 48 21.93 11.83 29.16
N CYS A 49 21.15 11.31 28.22
CA CYS A 49 19.80 10.81 28.45
C CYS A 49 19.64 9.36 27.96
N PRO A 50 18.84 8.51 28.65
CA PRO A 50 18.61 7.14 28.24
C PRO A 50 17.85 7.04 26.91
N GLU A 51 17.02 8.02 26.56
CA GLU A 51 16.28 8.07 25.29
C GLU A 51 17.21 8.09 24.06
N SER A 52 18.46 8.56 24.22
CA SER A 52 19.49 8.45 23.18
C SER A 52 19.76 7.00 22.78
N LEU A 53 19.65 6.04 23.72
CA LEU A 53 19.82 4.62 23.40
C LEU A 53 18.81 4.19 22.34
N HIS A 54 17.52 4.51 22.49
CA HIS A 54 16.48 4.10 21.53
C HIS A 54 16.74 4.57 20.08
N VAL A 55 17.49 5.66 19.88
CA VAL A 55 17.84 6.19 18.55
C VAL A 55 19.05 5.46 17.93
N TYR A 56 20.01 5.02 18.76
CA TYR A 56 21.29 4.44 18.30
C TYR A 56 21.42 2.92 18.49
N ARG A 57 20.61 2.31 19.36
CA ARG A 57 20.46 0.88 19.65
C ARG A 57 19.66 0.20 18.54
N ARG A 58 20.35 -0.34 17.52
CA ARG A 58 19.68 -1.07 16.43
C ARG A 58 19.43 -2.52 16.85
N ILE A 59 18.19 -2.97 16.84
CA ILE A 59 17.87 -4.40 17.01
C ILE A 59 18.51 -5.18 15.86
N GLY A 60 19.30 -6.21 16.18
CA GLY A 60 19.91 -7.07 15.17
C GLY A 60 18.90 -8.04 14.55
N THR A 61 19.09 -8.45 13.30
CA THR A 61 18.17 -9.38 12.59
C THR A 61 17.87 -10.63 13.40
N ARG A 62 18.89 -11.20 14.07
CA ARG A 62 18.78 -12.38 14.94
C ARG A 62 17.92 -12.14 16.19
N GLU A 63 17.98 -10.96 16.80
CA GLU A 63 17.10 -10.58 17.92
C GLU A 63 15.67 -10.37 17.44
N HIS A 64 15.50 -9.75 16.26
CA HIS A 64 14.18 -9.56 15.66
C HIS A 64 13.53 -10.92 15.33
N GLU A 65 14.22 -11.81 14.63
CA GLU A 65 13.75 -13.19 14.37
C GLU A 65 13.46 -13.95 15.67
N GLY A 66 14.30 -13.81 16.70
CA GLY A 66 14.08 -14.41 18.01
C GLY A 66 12.82 -13.86 18.70
N SER A 67 12.54 -12.57 18.53
CA SER A 67 11.36 -11.90 19.10
C SER A 67 10.08 -12.27 18.34
N ILE A 68 10.12 -12.31 17.00
CA ILE A 68 9.03 -12.79 16.16
C ILE A 68 8.72 -14.26 16.46
N ARG A 69 9.75 -15.12 16.60
CA ARG A 69 9.56 -16.53 16.96
C ARG A 69 8.91 -16.70 18.34
N LYS A 70 9.32 -15.90 19.34
CA LYS A 70 8.67 -15.86 20.66
C LYS A 70 7.21 -15.40 20.57
N ALA A 71 6.93 -14.33 19.81
CA ALA A 71 5.58 -13.84 19.60
C ALA A 71 4.68 -14.89 18.92
N SER A 72 5.20 -15.62 17.92
CA SER A 72 4.46 -16.71 17.26
C SER A 72 4.24 -17.96 18.13
N SER A 73 4.86 -18.04 19.32
CA SER A 73 4.66 -19.13 20.28
C SER A 73 3.88 -18.71 21.53
N VAL A 74 3.39 -17.46 21.59
CA VAL A 74 2.55 -16.96 22.68
C VAL A 74 1.10 -17.00 22.23
N ASP A 75 0.26 -17.67 23.01
CA ASP A 75 -1.19 -17.60 22.86
C ASP A 75 -1.71 -16.24 23.37
N VAL A 76 -2.78 -15.72 22.76
CA VAL A 76 -3.31 -14.37 23.03
C VAL A 76 -4.78 -14.47 23.39
N ASP A 77 -5.04 -14.47 24.70
CA ASP A 77 -6.36 -14.56 25.33
C ASP A 77 -7.21 -13.27 25.23
N VAL A 78 -6.57 -12.13 24.91
CA VAL A 78 -7.22 -10.82 24.83
C VAL A 78 -8.10 -10.68 23.58
N LEU A 79 -9.38 -11.04 23.71
CA LEU A 79 -10.41 -10.75 22.72
C LEU A 79 -10.66 -9.24 22.58
N GLN A 80 -10.34 -8.67 21.41
CA GLN A 80 -10.85 -7.35 21.02
C GLN A 80 -12.36 -7.43 20.76
N SER A 81 -13.13 -6.40 21.12
CA SER A 81 -14.60 -6.39 20.97
C SER A 81 -15.09 -6.58 19.52
N VAL A 82 -14.30 -6.15 18.53
CA VAL A 82 -14.57 -6.37 17.10
C VAL A 82 -14.37 -7.82 16.65
N ASN A 83 -13.61 -8.61 17.41
CA ASN A 83 -13.29 -10.01 17.16
C ASN A 83 -14.02 -10.96 18.14
N ALA A 84 -14.93 -10.43 18.96
CA ALA A 84 -15.72 -11.24 19.88
C ALA A 84 -16.62 -12.23 19.09
N PRO A 85 -16.68 -13.51 19.47
CA PRO A 85 -17.56 -14.47 18.79
C PRO A 85 -19.03 -14.00 18.80
N LYS A 86 -19.71 -14.08 17.65
CA LYS A 86 -21.15 -13.80 17.54
C LYS A 86 -21.94 -14.97 18.14
N VAL A 87 -22.15 -14.95 19.46
CA VAL A 87 -22.81 -16.05 20.21
C VAL A 87 -24.33 -16.12 19.97
N SER A 88 -25.01 -14.99 19.75
CA SER A 88 -26.43 -15.02 19.31
C SER A 88 -26.54 -14.87 17.79
N ALA A 89 -27.39 -15.71 17.18
CA ALA A 89 -27.78 -15.62 15.78
C ALA A 89 -28.57 -14.34 15.47
N ASP A 90 -29.27 -13.74 16.44
CA ASP A 90 -30.12 -12.56 16.24
C ASP A 90 -29.33 -11.36 15.72
N ALA A 91 -28.09 -11.19 16.19
CA ALA A 91 -27.18 -10.15 15.70
C ALA A 91 -26.75 -10.39 14.24
N GLY A 92 -26.59 -11.65 13.82
CA GLY A 92 -26.32 -12.02 12.44
C GLY A 92 -27.54 -11.86 11.53
N PHE A 93 -28.73 -12.23 12.01
CA PHE A 93 -29.98 -12.01 11.28
C PHE A 93 -30.30 -10.52 11.13
N GLY A 94 -30.09 -9.70 12.17
CA GLY A 94 -30.26 -8.24 12.09
C GLY A 94 -29.35 -7.59 11.06
N GLU A 95 -28.09 -8.02 10.97
CA GLU A 95 -27.13 -7.57 9.96
C GLU A 95 -27.55 -8.02 8.54
N LEU A 96 -27.99 -9.27 8.38
CA LEU A 96 -28.49 -9.81 7.11
C LEU A 96 -29.74 -9.06 6.62
N VAL A 97 -30.73 -8.85 7.50
CA VAL A 97 -31.95 -8.10 7.21
C VAL A 97 -31.62 -6.65 6.84
N SER A 98 -30.69 -6.01 7.56
CA SER A 98 -30.21 -4.66 7.22
C SER A 98 -29.54 -4.59 5.85
N HIS A 99 -28.81 -5.65 5.44
CA HIS A 99 -28.18 -5.71 4.12
C HIS A 99 -29.21 -5.91 3.00
N LEU A 100 -30.23 -6.75 3.23
CA LEU A 100 -31.32 -7.05 2.28
C LEU A 100 -32.32 -5.90 2.14
N GLN A 101 -32.60 -5.16 3.21
CA GLN A 101 -33.46 -3.96 3.19
C GLN A 101 -32.68 -2.69 2.77
N GLY A 102 -31.35 -2.69 2.87
CA GLY A 102 -30.49 -1.60 2.43
C GLY A 102 -30.51 -1.40 0.90
N PRO A 103 -29.96 -0.27 0.40
CA PRO A 103 -30.02 0.09 -1.01
C PRO A 103 -29.35 -0.91 -1.96
N ARG A 104 -28.44 -1.77 -1.46
CA ARG A 104 -27.87 -2.88 -2.24
C ARG A 104 -28.84 -4.05 -2.40
N GLY A 105 -29.53 -4.46 -1.34
CA GLY A 105 -30.57 -5.49 -1.43
C GLY A 105 -31.74 -5.06 -2.32
N ALA A 106 -32.13 -3.77 -2.27
CA ALA A 106 -33.13 -3.20 -3.17
C ALA A 106 -32.71 -3.15 -4.66
N ILE A 107 -31.41 -3.21 -4.96
CA ILE A 107 -30.88 -3.38 -6.33
C ILE A 107 -30.90 -4.86 -6.71
N ALA A 108 -30.32 -5.73 -5.87
CA ALA A 108 -30.26 -7.17 -6.12
C ALA A 108 -31.65 -7.82 -6.29
N LEU A 109 -32.67 -7.34 -5.55
CA LEU A 109 -34.06 -7.78 -5.71
C LEU A 109 -34.61 -7.41 -7.10
N LYS A 110 -34.35 -6.18 -7.58
CA LYS A 110 -34.77 -5.75 -8.92
C LYS A 110 -34.04 -6.48 -10.03
N GLU A 111 -32.74 -6.76 -9.85
CA GLU A 111 -31.96 -7.58 -10.78
C GLU A 111 -32.51 -9.02 -10.85
N PHE A 112 -32.91 -9.60 -9.71
CA PHE A 112 -33.56 -10.91 -9.65
C PHE A 112 -34.96 -10.91 -10.29
N GLU A 113 -35.79 -9.90 -10.03
CA GLU A 113 -37.11 -9.73 -10.66
C GLU A 113 -37.00 -9.58 -12.18
N GLN A 114 -36.02 -8.81 -12.68
CA GLN A 114 -35.74 -8.66 -14.10
C GLN A 114 -35.22 -9.97 -14.73
N ALA A 115 -34.33 -10.69 -14.04
CA ALA A 115 -33.86 -12.01 -14.47
C ALA A 115 -35.01 -13.02 -14.54
N ARG A 116 -35.96 -13.00 -13.59
CA ARG A 116 -37.13 -13.88 -13.64
C ARG A 116 -38.11 -13.49 -14.74
N ALA A 117 -38.43 -12.20 -14.89
CA ALA A 117 -39.31 -11.72 -15.96
C ALA A 117 -38.75 -12.03 -17.36
N THR A 118 -37.42 -11.93 -17.55
CA THR A 118 -36.77 -12.33 -18.80
C THR A 118 -36.76 -13.85 -19.00
N ALA A 119 -36.64 -14.66 -17.94
CA ALA A 119 -36.81 -16.10 -18.02
C ALA A 119 -38.26 -16.49 -18.44
N ASP A 120 -39.27 -15.96 -17.74
CA ASP A 120 -40.70 -16.18 -18.01
C ASP A 120 -41.08 -15.75 -19.47
N THR A 121 -40.49 -14.64 -19.94
CA THR A 121 -40.61 -14.19 -21.34
C THR A 121 -39.87 -15.12 -22.32
N SER A 122 -38.69 -15.62 -21.96
CA SER A 122 -37.89 -16.49 -22.83
C SER A 122 -38.52 -17.87 -23.03
N ASP A 123 -39.26 -18.39 -22.06
CA ASP A 123 -39.98 -19.66 -22.19
C ASP A 123 -41.23 -19.50 -23.07
N SER A 124 -41.94 -18.38 -22.87
CA SER A 124 -43.03 -17.93 -23.77
C SER A 124 -42.53 -17.74 -25.22
N GLN A 125 -41.33 -17.20 -25.40
CA GLN A 125 -40.70 -17.05 -26.72
C GLN A 125 -40.13 -18.36 -27.26
N ARG A 126 -39.69 -19.31 -26.43
CA ARG A 126 -39.29 -20.66 -26.88
C ARG A 126 -40.46 -21.44 -27.47
N ALA A 127 -41.64 -21.35 -26.87
CA ALA A 127 -42.86 -21.95 -27.42
C ALA A 127 -43.21 -21.44 -28.84
N ILE A 128 -42.82 -20.20 -29.17
CA ILE A 128 -43.02 -19.58 -30.49
C ILE A 128 -41.82 -19.86 -31.42
N SER A 129 -40.59 -19.74 -30.91
CA SER A 129 -39.34 -19.80 -31.68
C SER A 129 -38.85 -21.22 -31.96
N ALA A 130 -39.40 -22.26 -31.33
CA ALA A 130 -39.15 -23.66 -31.71
C ALA A 130 -39.54 -23.99 -33.17
N ARG A 131 -40.17 -23.04 -33.88
CA ARG A 131 -40.58 -23.12 -35.30
C ARG A 131 -39.77 -22.23 -36.25
N ALA A 132 -38.74 -21.50 -35.76
CA ALA A 132 -37.90 -20.62 -36.57
C ALA A 132 -36.40 -20.84 -36.26
N GLY A 133 -35.59 -20.94 -37.32
CA GLY A 133 -34.18 -21.34 -37.21
C GLY A 133 -33.28 -20.31 -36.51
N ALA A 134 -32.28 -20.80 -35.78
CA ALA A 134 -31.38 -19.96 -34.99
C ALA A 134 -30.22 -19.36 -35.80
N THR A 135 -30.04 -18.04 -35.71
CA THR A 135 -28.80 -17.33 -36.06
C THR A 135 -28.50 -16.28 -34.98
N SER A 136 -27.31 -16.33 -34.39
CA SER A 136 -26.91 -15.43 -33.31
C SER A 136 -26.08 -14.25 -33.86
N PRO A 137 -26.47 -12.99 -33.61
CA PRO A 137 -25.68 -11.83 -34.05
C PRO A 137 -24.40 -11.66 -33.22
N ALA A 138 -23.35 -11.15 -33.85
CA ALA A 138 -22.05 -10.95 -33.20
C ALA A 138 -22.02 -9.70 -32.31
N ARG A 139 -21.35 -9.80 -31.16
CA ARG A 139 -21.22 -8.73 -30.16
C ARG A 139 -20.09 -7.76 -30.53
N THR A 140 -20.45 -6.53 -30.89
CA THR A 140 -19.49 -5.44 -31.16
C THR A 140 -18.61 -5.17 -29.94
N ARG A 141 -17.28 -5.11 -30.13
CA ARG A 141 -16.33 -4.72 -29.08
C ARG A 141 -16.10 -3.21 -29.11
N THR A 142 -16.43 -2.53 -28.01
CA THR A 142 -16.01 -1.15 -27.76
C THR A 142 -14.48 -1.06 -27.77
N ALA A 143 -13.93 0.04 -28.31
CA ALA A 143 -12.48 0.25 -28.39
C ALA A 143 -11.85 0.33 -26.99
N ALA A 144 -10.64 -0.20 -26.84
CA ALA A 144 -9.85 -0.08 -25.62
C ALA A 144 -9.20 1.32 -25.52
N PRO A 145 -8.99 1.87 -24.31
CA PRO A 145 -8.23 3.11 -24.13
C PRO A 145 -6.75 2.92 -24.54
N PRO A 146 -6.03 4.02 -24.85
CA PRO A 146 -4.63 3.95 -25.28
C PRO A 146 -3.74 3.26 -24.23
N ALA A 147 -3.01 2.25 -24.67
CA ALA A 147 -2.14 1.45 -23.81
C ALA A 147 -0.79 2.14 -23.59
N TRP A 148 -0.77 3.21 -22.78
CA TRP A 148 0.50 3.82 -22.33
C TRP A 148 1.41 2.78 -21.67
N PRO A 149 2.72 2.75 -21.98
CA PRO A 149 3.65 1.75 -21.46
C PRO A 149 3.88 1.93 -19.95
N PRO A 150 4.18 0.84 -19.20
CA PRO A 150 4.57 0.93 -17.80
C PRO A 150 5.90 1.70 -17.66
N ALA A 151 6.02 2.53 -16.63
CA ALA A 151 7.18 3.41 -16.49
C ALA A 151 8.49 2.61 -16.31
N ARG A 152 9.52 2.97 -17.09
CA ARG A 152 10.85 2.36 -16.99
C ARG A 152 11.59 2.91 -15.77
N VAL A 153 12.18 2.02 -14.99
CA VAL A 153 13.03 2.35 -13.83
C VAL A 153 14.46 2.67 -14.34
N PRO A 154 15.17 3.68 -13.82
CA PRO A 154 14.82 4.54 -12.68
C PRO A 154 14.18 5.88 -13.08
N LEU A 155 13.01 6.17 -12.50
CA LEU A 155 12.46 7.53 -12.47
C LEU A 155 13.28 8.37 -11.46
N SER A 156 13.93 9.42 -11.95
CA SER A 156 14.64 10.42 -11.14
C SER A 156 13.66 11.39 -10.45
N GLY A 157 14.13 12.04 -9.39
CA GLY A 157 13.38 13.15 -8.78
C GLY A 157 13.24 14.30 -9.78
N GLY A 158 12.02 14.77 -10.01
CA GLY A 158 11.67 15.75 -11.03
C GLY A 158 11.09 15.16 -12.33
N ALA A 159 11.14 13.84 -12.53
CA ALA A 159 10.52 13.19 -13.70
C ALA A 159 8.98 13.35 -13.68
N GLN A 160 8.39 13.63 -14.84
CA GLN A 160 6.93 13.56 -15.01
C GLN A 160 6.50 12.12 -15.34
N ALA A 161 5.35 11.72 -14.82
CA ALA A 161 4.73 10.42 -15.05
C ALA A 161 3.21 10.57 -15.13
N PHE A 162 2.54 9.56 -15.68
CA PHE A 162 1.09 9.50 -15.79
C PHE A 162 0.51 8.44 -14.84
N ILE A 163 -0.59 8.77 -14.17
CA ILE A 163 -1.41 7.85 -13.36
C ILE A 163 -2.77 7.69 -14.02
N ALA A 164 -3.11 6.46 -14.41
CA ALA A 164 -4.40 6.13 -15.01
C ALA A 164 -5.55 6.23 -13.98
N ARG A 165 -6.71 6.71 -14.43
CA ARG A 165 -7.92 6.91 -13.60
C ARG A 165 -8.45 5.61 -12.98
N GLU A 166 -8.10 4.45 -13.53
CA GLU A 166 -8.42 3.12 -12.98
C GLU A 166 -7.99 2.92 -11.51
N HIS A 167 -6.98 3.66 -11.04
CA HIS A 167 -6.52 3.62 -9.65
C HIS A 167 -7.32 4.54 -8.69
N TRP A 168 -8.03 5.56 -9.21
CA TRP A 168 -8.89 6.47 -8.46
C TRP A 168 -10.23 6.71 -9.19
N PRO A 169 -11.10 5.69 -9.30
CA PRO A 169 -12.34 5.78 -10.09
C PRO A 169 -13.39 6.74 -9.48
N ARG A 170 -13.26 7.10 -8.20
CA ARG A 170 -14.17 8.00 -7.48
C ARG A 170 -13.87 9.48 -7.71
N ASP A 171 -12.65 9.80 -8.11
CA ASP A 171 -12.17 11.17 -8.19
C ASP A 171 -12.40 11.76 -9.59
N ALA A 172 -12.68 13.06 -9.63
CA ALA A 172 -12.97 13.78 -10.86
C ALA A 172 -11.67 14.05 -11.63
N CYS A 173 -11.51 13.39 -12.78
CA CYS A 173 -10.40 13.63 -13.69
C CYS A 173 -10.83 14.56 -14.83
N THR A 174 -10.29 15.78 -14.85
CA THR A 174 -10.42 16.72 -15.98
C THR A 174 -9.19 16.70 -16.91
N GLU A 175 -8.08 16.09 -16.45
CA GLU A 175 -6.87 15.89 -17.25
C GLU A 175 -7.03 14.77 -18.27
N HIS A 176 -6.31 14.85 -19.40
CA HIS A 176 -6.23 13.82 -20.46
C HIS A 176 -7.58 13.24 -20.90
N GLY A 177 -8.60 14.10 -21.07
CA GLY A 177 -9.96 13.67 -21.47
C GLY A 177 -10.66 12.78 -20.43
N GLY A 178 -10.22 12.81 -19.17
CA GLY A 178 -10.74 11.96 -18.10
C GLY A 178 -10.06 10.58 -17.98
N ALA A 179 -8.95 10.36 -18.69
CA ALA A 179 -8.22 9.08 -18.67
C ALA A 179 -7.24 8.93 -17.49
N GLY A 180 -6.75 10.01 -16.91
CA GLY A 180 -5.80 10.02 -15.80
C GLY A 180 -5.06 11.35 -15.65
N TRP A 181 -4.15 11.43 -14.68
CA TRP A 181 -3.49 12.66 -14.24
C TRP A 181 -1.98 12.66 -14.51
N THR A 182 -1.43 13.83 -14.82
CA THR A 182 0.01 14.10 -14.84
C THR A 182 0.51 14.37 -13.43
N VAL A 183 1.53 13.60 -13.00
CA VAL A 183 2.18 13.74 -11.70
C VAL A 183 3.68 13.95 -11.84
N THR A 184 4.27 14.72 -10.92
CA THR A 184 5.72 14.90 -10.81
C THR A 184 6.27 14.00 -9.70
N VAL A 185 7.30 13.21 -9.99
CA VAL A 185 7.96 12.33 -9.03
C VAL A 185 8.87 13.14 -8.10
N CYS A 186 8.48 13.29 -6.84
CA CYS A 186 9.29 14.01 -5.85
C CYS A 186 10.40 13.13 -5.26
N SER A 187 10.14 11.84 -5.04
CA SER A 187 11.16 10.84 -4.68
C SER A 187 10.76 9.43 -5.09
N CYS A 188 11.74 8.55 -5.27
CA CYS A 188 11.57 7.21 -5.81
C CYS A 188 12.31 6.18 -4.94
N THR A 189 11.68 5.03 -4.68
CA THR A 189 12.30 3.85 -4.05
C THR A 189 12.05 2.61 -4.93
N LYS A 190 12.71 1.49 -4.62
CA LYS A 190 12.64 0.24 -5.42
C LYS A 190 11.22 -0.27 -5.74
N HIS A 191 10.19 0.14 -4.98
CA HIS A 191 8.81 -0.33 -5.16
C HIS A 191 7.75 0.78 -5.11
N THR A 192 8.09 1.99 -4.64
CA THR A 192 7.12 3.10 -4.49
C THR A 192 7.73 4.43 -4.90
N ALA A 193 6.95 5.29 -5.53
CA ALA A 193 7.25 6.71 -5.68
C ALA A 193 6.39 7.56 -4.73
N LEU A 194 6.88 8.74 -4.37
CA LEU A 194 6.09 9.81 -3.77
C LEU A 194 5.94 10.91 -4.82
N VAL A 195 4.70 11.20 -5.19
CA VAL A 195 4.34 12.01 -6.36
C VAL A 195 3.43 13.17 -5.97
N ALA A 196 3.59 14.31 -6.65
CA ALA A 196 2.70 15.46 -6.53
C ALA A 196 1.89 15.64 -7.83
N PHE A 197 0.59 15.91 -7.70
CA PHE A 197 -0.27 16.16 -8.86
C PHE A 197 -0.04 17.58 -9.39
N SER A 198 0.21 17.72 -10.70
CA SER A 198 0.55 19.02 -11.28
C SER A 198 -0.67 19.94 -11.41
N HIS A 199 -1.75 19.44 -12.05
CA HIS A 199 -2.94 20.24 -12.37
C HIS A 199 -4.15 19.92 -11.49
N ALA A 200 -4.34 18.67 -11.07
CA ALA A 200 -5.41 18.27 -10.17
C ALA A 200 -5.49 19.13 -8.89
N ARG A 201 -6.71 19.49 -8.50
CA ARG A 201 -7.05 20.22 -7.27
C ARG A 201 -8.16 19.49 -6.53
N ASP A 202 -8.21 19.67 -5.22
CA ASP A 202 -9.29 19.17 -4.40
C ASP A 202 -10.60 19.99 -4.63
N PRO A 203 -11.75 19.57 -4.09
CA PRO A 203 -13.02 20.31 -4.22
C PRO A 203 -13.01 21.72 -3.60
N ALA A 204 -11.97 22.10 -2.85
CA ALA A 204 -11.76 23.44 -2.31
C ALA A 204 -10.76 24.28 -3.14
N GLY A 205 -10.25 23.74 -4.26
CA GLY A 205 -9.31 24.40 -5.17
C GLY A 205 -7.83 24.30 -4.75
N LEU A 206 -7.51 23.56 -3.69
CA LEU A 206 -6.14 23.42 -3.18
C LEU A 206 -5.37 22.31 -3.93
N PRO A 207 -4.03 22.42 -4.06
CA PRO A 207 -3.21 21.34 -4.60
C PRO A 207 -3.19 20.14 -3.66
N PHE A 208 -3.35 18.93 -4.22
CA PHE A 208 -3.25 17.70 -3.44
C PHE A 208 -1.88 17.55 -2.77
N LYS A 209 -1.89 17.13 -1.49
CA LYS A 209 -0.66 16.74 -0.79
C LYS A 209 0.02 15.57 -1.53
N PRO A 210 1.37 15.49 -1.55
CA PRO A 210 2.06 14.41 -2.25
C PRO A 210 1.64 13.02 -1.76
N VAL A 211 1.26 12.15 -2.69
CA VAL A 211 0.75 10.79 -2.41
C VAL A 211 1.85 9.76 -2.69
N ARG A 212 1.88 8.68 -1.92
CA ARG A 212 2.80 7.56 -2.16
C ARG A 212 2.11 6.46 -2.97
N VAL A 213 2.67 6.11 -4.11
CA VAL A 213 2.09 5.17 -5.08
C VAL A 213 3.04 4.02 -5.42
N PRO A 214 2.56 2.80 -5.68
CA PRO A 214 3.39 1.72 -6.23
C PRO A 214 3.94 2.08 -7.62
N LEU A 215 5.18 1.67 -7.93
CA LEU A 215 5.79 1.99 -9.23
C LEU A 215 5.01 1.44 -10.43
N HIS A 216 4.29 0.33 -10.28
CA HIS A 216 3.48 -0.25 -11.37
C HIS A 216 2.25 0.59 -11.75
N MET A 217 1.85 1.57 -10.92
CA MET A 217 0.76 2.52 -11.23
C MET A 217 1.25 3.73 -12.04
N LEU A 218 2.57 3.88 -12.22
CA LEU A 218 3.18 4.92 -13.03
C LEU A 218 3.41 4.44 -14.46
N ARG A 219 3.05 5.29 -15.41
CA ARG A 219 3.32 5.14 -16.85
C ARG A 219 4.21 6.31 -17.30
N THR A 220 5.09 6.10 -18.28
CA THR A 220 5.85 7.24 -18.84
C THR A 220 4.95 8.14 -19.67
N LEU A 221 5.19 9.44 -19.58
CA LEU A 221 4.85 10.39 -20.63
C LEU A 221 6.06 10.42 -21.55
N ASP A 222 5.86 10.00 -22.80
CA ASP A 222 6.82 10.16 -23.90
C ASP A 222 6.55 11.52 -24.61
#